data_AF-A0A372LMX3-F1
#
_entry.id   AF-A0A372LMX3-F1
#
_cell.length_a   1.000
_cell.length_b   1.000
_cell.length_c   1.000
_cell.angle_alpha   90.00
_cell.angle_beta   90.00
_cell.angle_gamma   90.00
#
_symmetry.space_group_name_H-M   'P 1'
#
loop_
_entity.id
_entity.type
_entity.pdbx_description
1 polymer ?
#
loop_
_entity_poly.entity_id
_entity_poly.type
_entity_poly.pdbx_seq_one_letter_code
_entity_poly.pdbx_strand_id
1 'polypeptide(L)'
;MITQDGTIISKERFPSPHPGIHLYTVTYYSQGLKIKGLLAEPVGQEVYDGFLYLRGGIKNVGKVRPGRIIQFAAQGFIVFAPHYRGNQGGEGDEDFGGQDRLDAVSGFKLLENHPRVRNDSIHVFGFSRGGIMALWTAILCKSAASVVTWGGVSDMFLTYMEREDLRRMMKRVIGGSPTKYPEEYEYRTPLFAVDELEVPVLIIHGERDQNVSVDHAHRLENILKAKNKHVESWYFPQFTHYFPPAVNRQVVDDLTQWMKQQAEK
;
A
#
# COMPACT_ATOMS: atom_id res chain seq x y z
N MET A 1 -9.66 12.03 23.09
CA MET A 1 -10.36 12.63 21.94
C MET A 1 -10.59 11.52 20.92
N ILE A 2 -11.82 11.33 20.46
CA ILE A 2 -12.12 10.39 19.37
C ILE A 2 -11.45 10.95 18.11
N THR A 3 -10.49 10.24 17.52
CA THR A 3 -9.78 10.70 16.32
C THR A 3 -10.73 10.66 15.13
N GLN A 4 -10.88 11.76 14.39
CA GLN A 4 -11.71 11.81 13.17
C GLN A 4 -11.06 11.09 11.96
N ASP A 5 -9.87 10.54 12.12
CA ASP A 5 -9.11 9.86 11.07
C ASP A 5 -9.93 8.78 10.35
N GLY A 6 -9.91 8.82 9.01
CA GLY A 6 -10.69 7.93 8.15
C GLY A 6 -12.13 8.38 7.87
N THR A 7 -12.62 9.42 8.53
CA THR A 7 -13.97 9.96 8.27
C THR A 7 -14.01 10.61 6.88
N ILE A 8 -14.99 10.20 6.07
CA ILE A 8 -15.25 10.78 4.75
C ILE A 8 -15.92 12.16 4.90
N ILE A 9 -15.32 13.16 4.28
CA ILE A 9 -15.80 14.55 4.22
C ILE A 9 -16.64 14.76 2.96
N SER A 10 -16.15 14.28 1.81
CA SER A 10 -16.87 14.32 0.55
C SER A 10 -16.59 13.08 -0.28
N LYS A 11 -17.59 12.65 -1.06
CA LYS A 11 -17.53 11.53 -2.00
C LYS A 11 -18.18 11.96 -3.31
N GLU A 12 -17.36 12.20 -4.32
CA GLU A 12 -17.78 12.72 -5.62
C GLU A 12 -17.57 11.67 -6.69
N ARG A 13 -18.50 11.55 -7.64
CA ARG A 13 -18.40 10.56 -8.69
C ARG A 13 -17.19 10.84 -9.60
N PHE A 14 -16.40 9.81 -9.86
CA PHE A 14 -15.30 9.82 -10.81
C PHE A 14 -15.64 8.94 -12.04
N PRO A 15 -15.22 9.32 -13.27
CA PRO A 15 -15.47 8.51 -14.45
C PRO A 15 -14.91 7.08 -14.32
N SER A 16 -15.76 6.08 -14.49
CA SER A 16 -15.36 4.67 -14.48
C SER A 16 -15.46 4.08 -15.89
N PRO A 17 -14.37 3.51 -16.44
CA PRO A 17 -14.41 2.77 -17.71
C PRO A 17 -15.02 1.36 -17.59
N HIS A 18 -15.38 0.91 -16.37
CA HIS A 18 -15.92 -0.44 -16.14
C HIS A 18 -17.40 -0.36 -15.72
N PRO A 19 -18.33 -1.02 -16.43
CA PRO A 19 -19.77 -0.85 -16.19
C PRO A 19 -20.23 -1.39 -14.83
N GLY A 20 -19.55 -2.41 -14.29
CA GLY A 20 -19.86 -2.99 -12.98
C GLY A 20 -19.14 -2.35 -11.79
N ILE A 21 -18.37 -1.28 -12.00
CA ILE A 21 -17.58 -0.64 -10.92
C ILE A 21 -17.81 0.86 -10.92
N HIS A 22 -18.15 1.37 -9.75
CA HIS A 22 -18.29 2.77 -9.46
C HIS A 22 -16.97 3.33 -8.92
N LEU A 23 -16.48 4.44 -9.50
CA LEU A 23 -15.32 5.17 -8.97
C LEU A 23 -15.76 6.47 -8.32
N TYR A 24 -15.09 6.83 -7.24
CA TYR A 24 -15.30 8.09 -6.53
C TYR A 24 -13.97 8.73 -6.16
N THR A 25 -13.90 10.05 -6.28
CA THR A 25 -12.91 10.84 -5.55
C THR A 25 -13.46 11.05 -4.14
N VAL A 26 -12.67 10.68 -3.14
CA VAL A 26 -13.04 10.81 -1.73
C VAL A 26 -12.07 11.78 -1.05
N THR A 27 -12.60 12.70 -0.26
CA THR A 27 -11.83 13.50 0.69
C THR A 27 -12.08 12.97 2.09
N TYR A 28 -11.04 12.70 2.87
CA TYR A 28 -11.11 12.12 4.21
C TYR A 28 -10.11 12.78 5.17
N TYR A 29 -10.39 12.69 6.47
CA TYR A 29 -9.47 13.21 7.50
C TYR A 29 -8.30 12.26 7.77
N SER A 30 -7.10 12.83 7.92
CA SER A 30 -5.90 12.17 8.40
C SER A 30 -5.06 13.15 9.20
N GLN A 31 -4.94 12.94 10.52
CA GLN A 31 -4.18 13.81 11.42
C GLN A 31 -4.57 15.30 11.32
N GLY A 32 -5.86 15.57 11.16
CA GLY A 32 -6.39 16.93 10.99
C GLY A 32 -6.26 17.51 9.58
N LEU A 33 -5.62 16.82 8.64
CA LEU A 33 -5.54 17.20 7.24
C LEU A 33 -6.69 16.59 6.42
N LYS A 34 -7.11 17.30 5.37
CA LYS A 34 -8.04 16.80 4.34
C LYS A 34 -7.24 16.15 3.21
N ILE A 35 -7.22 14.82 3.21
CA ILE A 35 -6.49 14.03 2.21
C ILE A 35 -7.48 13.52 1.17
N LYS A 36 -7.01 13.32 -0.06
CA LYS A 36 -7.83 12.75 -1.14
C LYS A 36 -7.39 11.34 -1.51
N GLY A 37 -8.32 10.57 -2.06
CA GLY A 37 -8.06 9.24 -2.61
C GLY A 37 -9.11 8.85 -3.63
N LEU A 38 -8.88 7.72 -4.30
CA LEU A 38 -9.88 7.08 -5.14
C LEU A 38 -10.49 5.87 -4.43
N LEU A 39 -11.81 5.78 -4.48
CA LEU A 39 -12.58 4.64 -3.99
C LEU A 39 -13.23 3.94 -5.17
N ALA A 40 -13.06 2.63 -5.27
CA ALA A 40 -13.73 1.76 -6.23
C ALA A 40 -14.69 0.81 -5.52
N GLU A 41 -15.94 0.81 -5.96
CA GLU A 41 -17.01 -0.01 -5.40
C GLU A 41 -17.67 -0.84 -6.50
N PRO A 42 -17.83 -2.16 -6.32
CA PRO A 42 -18.73 -2.94 -7.16
C PRO A 42 -20.15 -2.35 -7.13
N VAL A 43 -20.82 -2.31 -8.28
CA VAL A 43 -22.24 -1.95 -8.37
C VAL A 43 -23.07 -2.97 -7.60
N GLY A 44 -24.03 -2.50 -6.80
CA GLY A 44 -24.88 -3.36 -5.97
C GLY A 44 -24.92 -2.89 -4.51
N GLN A 45 -25.38 -3.77 -3.63
CA GLN A 45 -25.50 -3.53 -2.18
C GLN A 45 -24.84 -4.64 -1.36
N GLU A 46 -24.14 -5.56 -2.00
CA GLU A 46 -23.48 -6.67 -1.32
C GLU A 46 -22.30 -6.15 -0.48
N VAL A 47 -21.93 -6.97 0.49
CA VAL A 47 -20.78 -6.74 1.37
C VAL A 47 -19.58 -7.48 0.79
N TYR A 48 -18.45 -6.78 0.72
CA TYR A 48 -17.21 -7.24 0.10
C TYR A 48 -16.05 -7.15 1.10
N ASP A 49 -14.94 -7.80 0.77
CA ASP A 49 -13.67 -7.61 1.46
C ASP A 49 -13.14 -6.20 1.16
N GLY A 50 -12.42 -5.62 2.12
CA GLY A 50 -11.75 -4.34 1.94
C GLY A 50 -10.37 -4.53 1.30
N PHE A 51 -9.97 -3.61 0.42
CA PHE A 51 -8.65 -3.63 -0.20
C PHE A 51 -8.03 -2.23 -0.16
N LEU A 52 -7.01 -2.05 0.66
CA LEU A 52 -6.23 -0.82 0.71
C LEU A 52 -5.07 -0.88 -0.29
N TYR A 53 -5.20 -0.20 -1.43
CA TYR A 53 -4.16 -0.12 -2.45
C TYR A 53 -3.21 1.05 -2.19
N LEU A 54 -1.96 0.73 -1.87
CA LEU A 54 -0.91 1.68 -1.56
C LEU A 54 0.07 1.77 -2.73
N ARG A 55 0.08 2.96 -3.35
CA ARG A 55 0.79 3.23 -4.59
C ARG A 55 2.30 3.42 -4.38
N GLY A 56 3.04 3.13 -5.45
CA GLY A 56 4.45 3.45 -5.56
C GLY A 56 4.73 4.94 -5.85
N GLY A 57 6.02 5.25 -5.98
CA GLY A 57 6.48 6.58 -6.39
C GLY A 57 6.14 7.72 -5.43
N ILE A 58 6.30 8.94 -5.91
CA ILE A 58 6.01 10.17 -5.18
C ILE A 58 5.31 11.17 -6.13
N LYS A 59 4.38 11.95 -5.60
CA LYS A 59 3.64 12.96 -6.33
C LYS A 59 3.04 12.44 -7.65
N ASN A 60 3.11 13.23 -8.72
CA ASN A 60 2.54 12.88 -10.02
C ASN A 60 3.17 11.64 -10.67
N VAL A 61 4.42 11.30 -10.33
CA VAL A 61 5.08 10.07 -10.84
C VAL A 61 4.38 8.83 -10.30
N GLY A 62 3.98 8.87 -9.03
CA GLY A 62 3.34 7.76 -8.34
C GLY A 62 1.83 7.66 -8.52
N LYS A 63 1.17 8.64 -9.19
CA LYS A 63 -0.29 8.83 -9.14
C LYS A 63 -1.10 7.53 -9.21
N VAL A 64 -2.14 7.44 -8.37
CA VAL A 64 -3.08 6.31 -8.39
C VAL A 64 -3.68 6.17 -9.78
N ARG A 65 -3.68 4.96 -10.31
CA ARG A 65 -4.21 4.66 -11.65
C ARG A 65 -5.61 4.03 -11.51
N PRO A 66 -6.67 4.66 -12.03
CA PRO A 66 -8.04 4.12 -11.95
C PRO A 66 -8.16 2.68 -12.45
N GLY A 67 -7.50 2.34 -13.55
CA GLY A 67 -7.50 0.97 -14.08
C GLY A 67 -6.93 -0.06 -13.10
N ARG A 68 -5.98 0.31 -12.23
CA ARG A 68 -5.38 -0.61 -11.26
C ARG A 68 -6.32 -0.92 -10.10
N ILE A 69 -7.02 0.09 -9.57
CA ILE A 69 -8.02 -0.15 -8.51
C ILE A 69 -9.26 -0.86 -9.05
N ILE A 70 -9.63 -0.61 -10.31
CA ILE A 70 -10.70 -1.34 -11.00
C ILE A 70 -10.36 -2.82 -11.12
N GLN A 71 -9.11 -3.18 -11.44
CA GLN A 71 -8.69 -4.59 -11.52
C GLN A 71 -8.96 -5.35 -10.22
N PHE A 72 -8.64 -4.75 -9.06
CA PHE A 72 -8.91 -5.37 -7.76
C PHE A 72 -10.40 -5.34 -7.42
N ALA A 73 -11.13 -4.27 -7.72
CA ALA A 73 -12.57 -4.21 -7.48
C ALA A 73 -13.33 -5.25 -8.31
N ALA A 74 -12.85 -5.57 -9.53
CA ALA A 74 -13.42 -6.64 -10.37
C ALA A 74 -13.25 -8.04 -9.77
N GLN A 75 -12.31 -8.22 -8.83
CA GLN A 75 -12.16 -9.45 -8.05
C GLN A 75 -13.11 -9.52 -6.84
N GLY A 76 -14.03 -8.55 -6.69
CA GLY A 76 -14.99 -8.53 -5.58
C GLY A 76 -14.42 -7.91 -4.31
N PHE A 77 -13.76 -6.75 -4.42
CA PHE A 77 -13.30 -5.96 -3.29
C PHE A 77 -13.87 -4.54 -3.36
N ILE A 78 -14.04 -3.90 -2.20
CA ILE A 78 -14.10 -2.44 -2.12
C ILE A 78 -12.68 -1.91 -1.96
N VAL A 79 -12.22 -1.15 -2.95
CA VAL A 79 -10.82 -0.75 -3.06
C VAL A 79 -10.67 0.72 -2.74
N PHE A 80 -9.88 1.06 -1.72
CA PHE A 80 -9.50 2.44 -1.45
C PHE A 80 -8.02 2.66 -1.76
N ALA A 81 -7.71 3.77 -2.41
CA ALA A 81 -6.36 4.15 -2.80
C ALA A 81 -6.08 5.63 -2.46
N PRO A 82 -5.42 5.91 -1.33
CA PRO A 82 -5.08 7.27 -0.95
C PRO A 82 -4.09 7.90 -1.94
N HIS A 83 -4.21 9.19 -2.19
CA HIS A 83 -3.25 9.96 -2.98
C HIS A 83 -2.02 10.37 -2.16
N TYR A 84 -2.10 10.26 -0.83
CA TYR A 84 -1.20 10.83 0.18
C TYR A 84 -1.25 12.37 0.21
N ARG A 85 -0.96 12.95 1.37
CA ARG A 85 -0.91 14.39 1.61
C ARG A 85 -0.15 15.19 0.55
N GLY A 86 -0.65 16.38 0.24
CA GLY A 86 -0.11 17.28 -0.78
C GLY A 86 -0.40 16.90 -2.23
N ASN A 87 -1.25 15.89 -2.48
CA ASN A 87 -1.54 15.41 -3.83
C ASN A 87 -3.01 15.55 -4.23
N GLN A 88 -3.23 15.79 -5.53
CA GLN A 88 -4.56 15.86 -6.16
C GLN A 88 -5.52 16.85 -5.48
N GLY A 89 -4.98 17.89 -4.83
CA GLY A 89 -5.76 18.89 -4.08
C GLY A 89 -6.05 18.50 -2.62
N GLY A 90 -5.35 17.51 -2.07
CA GLY A 90 -5.28 17.28 -0.62
C GLY A 90 -4.23 18.16 0.06
N GLU A 91 -4.38 18.35 1.37
CA GLU A 91 -3.52 19.20 2.21
C GLU A 91 -2.20 18.49 2.62
N GLY A 92 -1.22 19.25 3.11
CA GLY A 92 0.08 18.74 3.60
C GLY A 92 1.11 18.47 2.51
N ASP A 93 2.18 17.74 2.85
CA ASP A 93 3.28 17.42 1.94
C ASP A 93 3.75 15.97 2.08
N GLU A 94 3.83 15.26 0.96
CA GLU A 94 4.30 13.87 0.87
C GLU A 94 5.81 13.79 1.17
N ASP A 95 6.20 12.93 2.12
CA ASP A 95 7.55 12.85 2.69
C ASP A 95 8.18 11.45 2.58
N PHE A 96 7.64 10.62 1.69
CA PHE A 96 8.20 9.34 1.28
C PHE A 96 8.33 8.33 2.43
N GLY A 97 7.20 7.98 3.06
CA GLY A 97 7.10 6.93 4.07
C GLY A 97 7.31 7.40 5.50
N GLY A 98 7.39 8.71 5.71
CA GLY A 98 7.41 9.34 7.03
C GLY A 98 5.99 9.54 7.53
N GLN A 99 5.57 10.79 7.68
CA GLN A 99 4.23 11.11 8.15
C GLN A 99 3.13 10.74 7.16
N ASP A 100 3.42 10.75 5.85
CA ASP A 100 2.45 10.37 4.82
C ASP A 100 1.95 8.92 4.93
N ARG A 101 2.66 8.05 5.67
CA ARG A 101 2.17 6.70 5.99
C ARG A 101 0.90 6.70 6.83
N LEU A 102 0.69 7.74 7.64
CA LEU A 102 -0.51 7.86 8.47
C LEU A 102 -1.76 8.18 7.64
N ASP A 103 -1.58 8.62 6.39
CA ASP A 103 -2.68 8.73 5.42
C ASP A 103 -3.16 7.36 4.94
N ALA A 104 -2.26 6.36 4.91
CA ALA A 104 -2.62 4.97 4.66
C ALA A 104 -3.37 4.37 5.86
N VAL A 105 -2.91 4.62 7.09
CA VAL A 105 -3.61 4.20 8.32
C VAL A 105 -5.02 4.80 8.40
N SER A 106 -5.16 6.10 8.11
CA SER A 106 -6.47 6.75 8.04
C SER A 106 -7.32 6.19 6.89
N GLY A 107 -6.70 5.82 5.76
CA GLY A 107 -7.38 5.14 4.66
C GLY A 107 -7.85 3.71 5.02
N PHE A 108 -7.13 3.01 5.89
CA PHE A 108 -7.56 1.74 6.45
C PHE A 108 -8.81 1.92 7.32
N LYS A 109 -8.80 2.89 8.24
CA LYS A 109 -9.96 3.26 9.06
C LYS A 109 -11.18 3.65 8.23
N LEU A 110 -10.97 4.28 7.07
CA LEU A 110 -12.05 4.58 6.13
C LEU A 110 -12.74 3.31 5.63
N LEU A 111 -11.95 2.27 5.30
CA LEU A 111 -12.49 0.96 4.91
C LEU A 111 -13.17 0.26 6.09
N GLU A 112 -12.62 0.33 7.30
CA GLU A 112 -13.27 -0.22 8.52
C GLU A 112 -14.65 0.39 8.76
N ASN A 113 -14.80 1.69 8.51
CA ASN A 113 -16.06 2.40 8.67
C ASN A 113 -16.99 2.29 7.44
N HIS A 114 -16.59 1.56 6.40
CA HIS A 114 -17.36 1.48 5.17
C HIS A 114 -18.51 0.47 5.32
N PRO A 115 -19.79 0.87 5.08
CA PRO A 115 -20.95 0.03 5.40
C PRO A 115 -21.07 -1.27 4.59
N ARG A 116 -20.30 -1.37 3.50
CA ARG A 116 -20.24 -2.54 2.62
C ARG A 116 -18.92 -3.29 2.68
N VAL A 117 -18.03 -2.94 3.60
CA VAL A 117 -16.81 -3.72 3.88
C VAL A 117 -17.11 -4.67 5.04
N ARG A 118 -16.79 -5.95 4.90
CA ARG A 118 -16.95 -6.92 5.99
C ARG A 118 -15.88 -6.67 7.05
N ASN A 119 -16.27 -6.72 8.32
CA ASN A 119 -15.32 -6.63 9.43
C ASN A 119 -14.22 -7.68 9.32
N ASP A 120 -13.02 -7.36 9.80
CA ASP A 120 -11.86 -8.25 9.85
C ASP A 120 -11.46 -8.86 8.49
N SER A 121 -11.83 -8.21 7.37
CA SER A 121 -11.54 -8.65 6.00
C SER A 121 -10.89 -7.56 5.14
N ILE A 122 -10.08 -6.69 5.77
CA ILE A 122 -9.38 -5.63 5.06
C ILE A 122 -7.96 -6.06 4.78
N HIS A 123 -7.63 -6.17 3.50
CA HIS A 123 -6.32 -6.54 3.01
C HIS A 123 -5.52 -5.30 2.60
N VAL A 124 -4.24 -5.28 2.94
CA VAL A 124 -3.34 -4.19 2.59
C VAL A 124 -2.42 -4.61 1.46
N PHE A 125 -2.33 -3.81 0.40
CA PHE A 125 -1.49 -4.10 -0.76
C PHE A 125 -0.55 -2.93 -1.03
N GLY A 126 0.75 -3.20 -1.12
CA GLY A 126 1.78 -2.21 -1.45
C GLY A 126 2.53 -2.56 -2.73
N PHE A 127 2.61 -1.63 -3.67
CA PHE A 127 3.46 -1.77 -4.87
C PHE A 127 4.64 -0.79 -4.84
N SER A 128 5.86 -1.25 -5.14
CA SER A 128 7.06 -0.39 -5.13
C SER A 128 7.25 0.26 -3.75
N ARG A 129 7.42 1.58 -3.68
CA ARG A 129 7.38 2.33 -2.40
C ARG A 129 6.13 2.02 -1.56
N GLY A 130 5.01 1.64 -2.16
CA GLY A 130 3.83 1.19 -1.43
C GLY A 130 4.10 0.03 -0.47
N GLY A 131 5.19 -0.75 -0.67
CA GLY A 131 5.63 -1.80 0.24
C GLY A 131 5.87 -1.29 1.68
N ILE A 132 6.65 -0.22 1.86
CA ILE A 132 6.87 0.35 3.21
C ILE A 132 5.58 0.88 3.81
N MET A 133 4.70 1.44 2.98
CA MET A 133 3.41 1.96 3.41
C MET A 133 2.51 0.82 3.89
N ALA A 134 2.51 -0.30 3.16
CA ALA A 134 1.70 -1.48 3.46
C ALA A 134 2.14 -2.17 4.75
N LEU A 135 3.46 -2.37 4.91
CA LEU A 135 4.02 -2.97 6.11
C LEU A 135 3.76 -2.10 7.34
N TRP A 136 4.00 -0.78 7.27
CA TRP A 136 3.65 0.12 8.37
C TRP A 136 2.15 0.15 8.66
N THR A 137 1.31 0.12 7.64
CA THR A 137 -0.14 0.07 7.86
C THR A 137 -0.54 -1.20 8.60
N ALA A 138 -0.03 -2.37 8.20
CA ALA A 138 -0.32 -3.63 8.87
C ALA A 138 0.28 -3.74 10.28
N ILE A 139 1.41 -3.08 10.55
CA ILE A 139 1.98 -2.95 11.91
C ILE A 139 1.06 -2.11 12.81
N LEU A 140 0.49 -1.02 12.28
CA LEU A 140 -0.30 -0.06 13.06
C LEU A 140 -1.81 -0.40 13.11
N CYS A 141 -2.32 -1.13 12.12
CA CYS A 141 -3.71 -1.56 12.01
C CYS A 141 -3.80 -3.07 12.23
N LYS A 142 -3.91 -3.48 13.49
CA LYS A 142 -3.90 -4.89 13.91
C LYS A 142 -5.10 -5.71 13.42
N SER A 143 -6.18 -5.04 12.98
CA SER A 143 -7.38 -5.64 12.37
C SER A 143 -7.22 -5.96 10.88
N ALA A 144 -6.04 -5.74 10.28
CA ALA A 144 -5.79 -6.15 8.90
C ALA A 144 -5.85 -7.68 8.77
N ALA A 145 -6.46 -8.17 7.69
CA ALA A 145 -6.57 -9.61 7.43
C ALA A 145 -5.28 -10.17 6.81
N SER A 146 -4.60 -9.39 5.98
CA SER A 146 -3.31 -9.76 5.38
C SER A 146 -2.58 -8.55 4.82
N VAL A 147 -1.29 -8.72 4.52
CA VAL A 147 -0.49 -7.74 3.78
C VAL A 147 0.21 -8.36 2.58
N VAL A 148 0.19 -7.66 1.45
CA VAL A 148 0.90 -8.06 0.22
C VAL A 148 1.88 -6.96 -0.17
N THR A 149 3.12 -7.35 -0.44
CA THR A 149 4.13 -6.47 -1.04
C THR A 149 4.45 -6.98 -2.45
N TRP A 150 4.34 -6.13 -3.47
CA TRP A 150 4.70 -6.46 -4.84
C TRP A 150 5.78 -5.51 -5.38
N GLY A 151 6.98 -6.05 -5.64
CA GLY A 151 8.13 -5.25 -6.04
C GLY A 151 8.44 -4.21 -4.96
N GLY A 152 8.18 -4.56 -3.70
CA GLY A 152 7.95 -3.62 -2.60
C GLY A 152 9.24 -3.19 -1.92
N VAL A 153 9.35 -1.90 -1.58
CA VAL A 153 10.42 -1.42 -0.71
C VAL A 153 10.15 -1.90 0.71
N SER A 154 11.19 -2.38 1.38
CA SER A 154 11.17 -2.78 2.80
C SER A 154 12.19 -2.01 3.65
N ASP A 155 13.18 -1.34 3.05
CA ASP A 155 14.34 -0.76 3.73
C ASP A 155 14.77 0.59 3.11
N MET A 156 14.63 1.67 3.86
CA MET A 156 14.93 3.00 3.31
C MET A 156 16.43 3.26 3.18
N PHE A 157 17.28 2.57 3.95
CA PHE A 157 18.73 2.65 3.79
C PHE A 157 19.13 1.97 2.48
N LEU A 158 18.62 0.76 2.22
CA LEU A 158 18.89 0.05 0.97
C LEU A 158 18.42 0.86 -0.25
N THR A 159 17.22 1.42 -0.19
CA THR A 159 16.68 2.28 -1.25
C THR A 159 17.63 3.43 -1.58
N TYR A 160 18.16 4.11 -0.56
CA TYR A 160 19.10 5.23 -0.76
C TYR A 160 20.42 4.79 -1.41
N MET A 161 20.91 3.61 -1.01
CA MET A 161 22.16 3.06 -1.51
C MET A 161 22.03 2.65 -2.98
N GLU A 162 20.96 1.94 -3.34
CA GLU A 162 20.78 1.39 -4.69
C GLU A 162 20.21 2.41 -5.70
N ARG A 163 19.42 3.40 -5.26
CA ARG A 163 18.76 4.38 -6.14
C ARG A 163 19.46 5.73 -6.15
N GLU A 164 20.61 5.79 -6.81
CA GLU A 164 21.37 7.03 -6.96
C GLU A 164 20.55 8.17 -7.58
N ASP A 165 19.69 7.83 -8.54
CA ASP A 165 18.78 8.74 -9.23
C ASP A 165 17.72 9.36 -8.29
N LEU A 166 17.35 8.65 -7.22
CA LEU A 166 16.38 9.13 -6.22
C LEU A 166 17.02 9.91 -5.07
N ARG A 167 18.35 9.81 -4.84
CA ARG A 167 19.02 10.43 -3.68
C ARG A 167 18.74 11.92 -3.52
N ARG A 168 18.67 12.69 -4.62
CA ARG A 168 18.34 14.13 -4.55
C ARG A 168 16.92 14.35 -4.02
N MET A 169 15.96 13.57 -4.51
CA MET A 169 14.57 13.63 -4.07
C MET A 169 14.45 13.20 -2.61
N MET A 170 15.06 12.07 -2.23
CA MET A 170 15.05 11.55 -0.86
C MET A 170 15.64 12.55 0.13
N LYS A 171 16.82 13.12 -0.15
CA LYS A 171 17.42 14.15 0.72
C LYS A 171 16.50 15.36 0.91
N ARG A 172 15.77 15.76 -0.12
CA ARG A 172 14.85 16.91 -0.05
C ARG A 172 13.64 16.62 0.85
N VAL A 173 13.07 15.42 0.78
CA VAL A 173 11.83 15.09 1.51
C VAL A 173 12.05 14.45 2.87
N ILE A 174 13.19 13.77 3.07
CA ILE A 174 13.59 13.14 4.34
C ILE A 174 14.41 14.14 5.20
N GLY A 175 15.12 15.08 4.58
CA GLY A 175 15.96 16.07 5.27
C GLY A 175 17.47 15.84 5.15
N GLY A 176 17.90 14.66 4.68
CA GLY A 176 19.30 14.42 4.32
C GLY A 176 19.64 12.98 3.97
N SER A 177 20.93 12.63 3.99
CA SER A 177 21.44 11.28 3.71
C SER A 177 21.33 10.39 4.96
N PRO A 178 21.32 9.05 4.80
CA PRO A 178 21.26 8.13 5.94
C PRO A 178 22.48 8.26 6.87
N THR A 179 23.63 8.70 6.37
CA THR A 179 24.80 8.99 7.21
C THR A 179 24.60 10.20 8.12
N LYS A 180 23.81 11.18 7.69
CA LYS A 180 23.59 12.42 8.44
C LYS A 180 22.34 12.38 9.33
N TYR A 181 21.30 11.67 8.90
CA TYR A 181 20.02 11.53 9.59
C TYR A 181 19.59 10.06 9.66
N PRO A 182 20.39 9.16 10.24
CA PRO A 182 20.08 7.72 10.29
C PRO A 182 18.70 7.45 10.92
N GLU A 183 18.31 8.21 11.94
CA GLU A 183 17.04 8.12 12.64
C GLU A 183 15.83 8.29 11.72
N GLU A 184 15.93 9.16 10.70
CA GLU A 184 14.83 9.40 9.74
C GLU A 184 14.66 8.22 8.78
N TYR A 185 15.72 7.48 8.49
CA TYR A 185 15.68 6.28 7.65
C TYR A 185 15.23 5.06 8.45
N GLU A 186 15.65 4.95 9.71
CA GLU A 186 15.16 3.94 10.66
C GLU A 186 13.66 4.12 10.90
N TYR A 187 13.21 5.35 11.19
CA TYR A 187 11.81 5.69 11.39
C TYR A 187 10.92 5.22 10.23
N ARG A 188 11.40 5.30 8.98
CA ARG A 188 10.66 4.90 7.78
C ARG A 188 10.78 3.41 7.45
N THR A 189 11.73 2.69 8.04
CA THR A 189 12.03 1.31 7.69
C THR A 189 11.22 0.33 8.56
N PRO A 190 10.22 -0.38 7.99
CA PRO A 190 9.37 -1.30 8.77
C PRO A 190 10.12 -2.52 9.30
N LEU A 191 11.30 -2.87 8.77
CA LEU A 191 12.07 -4.03 9.23
C LEU A 191 12.44 -3.94 10.72
N PHE A 192 12.58 -2.73 11.28
CA PHE A 192 12.85 -2.53 12.70
C PHE A 192 11.63 -2.78 13.61
N ALA A 193 10.43 -2.93 13.03
CA ALA A 193 9.17 -3.12 13.75
C ALA A 193 8.45 -4.42 13.35
N VAL A 194 9.14 -5.38 12.74
CA VAL A 194 8.54 -6.65 12.28
C VAL A 194 7.96 -7.50 13.42
N ASP A 195 8.47 -7.33 14.64
CA ASP A 195 7.91 -8.02 15.82
C ASP A 195 6.43 -7.66 16.05
N GLU A 196 6.02 -6.45 15.67
CA GLU A 196 4.65 -5.95 15.77
C GLU A 196 3.76 -6.38 14.58
N LEU A 197 4.31 -7.00 13.54
CA LEU A 197 3.51 -7.48 12.41
C LEU A 197 2.89 -8.84 12.74
N GLU A 198 1.57 -8.92 12.79
CA GLU A 198 0.84 -10.12 13.26
C GLU A 198 0.14 -10.89 12.13
N VAL A 199 -0.03 -10.25 10.97
CA VAL A 199 -0.84 -10.77 9.87
C VAL A 199 0.01 -11.56 8.86
N PRO A 200 -0.58 -12.50 8.10
CA PRO A 200 0.11 -13.17 7.01
C PRO A 200 0.64 -12.18 5.97
N VAL A 201 1.88 -12.42 5.53
CA VAL A 201 2.56 -11.61 4.52
C VAL A 201 2.73 -12.41 3.23
N LEU A 202 2.31 -11.85 2.10
CA LEU A 202 2.70 -12.33 0.78
C LEU A 202 3.70 -11.37 0.14
N ILE A 203 4.80 -11.93 -0.35
CA ILE A 203 5.86 -11.21 -1.04
C ILE A 203 5.83 -11.63 -2.51
N ILE A 204 5.66 -10.69 -3.44
CA ILE A 204 5.66 -10.93 -4.88
C ILE A 204 6.79 -10.11 -5.48
N HIS A 205 7.78 -10.72 -6.12
CA HIS A 205 8.93 -9.97 -6.65
C HIS A 205 9.48 -10.56 -7.94
N GLY A 206 9.82 -9.69 -8.89
CA GLY A 206 10.58 -10.07 -10.09
C GLY A 206 12.08 -9.98 -9.81
N GLU A 207 12.85 -11.03 -10.02
CA GLU A 207 14.29 -11.03 -9.64
C GLU A 207 15.16 -10.13 -10.53
N ARG A 208 14.63 -9.69 -11.68
CA ARG A 208 15.31 -8.73 -12.57
C ARG A 208 14.85 -7.28 -12.34
N ASP A 209 14.20 -7.00 -11.23
CA ASP A 209 13.77 -5.66 -10.86
C ASP A 209 14.98 -4.73 -10.64
N GLN A 210 15.05 -3.67 -11.45
CA GLN A 210 16.11 -2.64 -11.38
C GLN A 210 15.63 -1.37 -10.65
N ASN A 211 14.35 -1.31 -10.28
CA ASN A 211 13.77 -0.17 -9.57
C ASN A 211 13.78 -0.40 -8.06
N VAL A 212 13.51 -1.63 -7.64
CA VAL A 212 13.55 -2.09 -6.24
C VAL A 212 14.21 -3.45 -6.26
N SER A 213 15.46 -3.53 -5.78
CA SER A 213 16.20 -4.80 -5.79
C SER A 213 15.41 -5.91 -5.09
N VAL A 214 15.51 -7.14 -5.58
CA VAL A 214 14.95 -8.33 -4.91
C VAL A 214 15.49 -8.51 -3.49
N ASP A 215 16.61 -7.89 -3.17
CA ASP A 215 17.15 -7.84 -1.81
C ASP A 215 16.16 -7.27 -0.79
N HIS A 216 15.25 -6.38 -1.20
CA HIS A 216 14.17 -5.92 -0.34
C HIS A 216 13.25 -7.05 0.11
N ALA A 217 12.87 -7.91 -0.84
CA ALA A 217 12.03 -9.06 -0.59
C ALA A 217 12.77 -10.12 0.23
N HIS A 218 14.03 -10.42 -0.09
CA HIS A 218 14.83 -11.37 0.69
C HIS A 218 15.06 -10.91 2.13
N ARG A 219 15.35 -9.62 2.36
CA ARG A 219 15.50 -9.07 3.72
C ARG A 219 14.21 -9.21 4.52
N LEU A 220 13.07 -8.89 3.92
CA LEU A 220 11.76 -9.01 4.55
C LEU A 220 11.42 -10.48 4.86
N GLU A 221 11.59 -11.37 3.89
CA GLU A 221 11.34 -12.80 4.08
C GLU A 221 12.21 -13.38 5.21
N ASN A 222 13.50 -13.08 5.19
CA ASN A 222 14.45 -13.59 6.18
C ASN A 222 14.12 -13.12 7.60
N ILE A 223 13.78 -11.84 7.80
CA ILE A 223 13.41 -11.35 9.13
C ILE A 223 12.06 -11.92 9.60
N LEU A 224 11.08 -12.07 8.71
CA LEU A 224 9.79 -12.69 9.04
C LEU A 224 9.98 -14.14 9.48
N LYS A 225 10.76 -14.92 8.73
CA LYS A 225 11.11 -16.31 9.08
C LYS A 225 11.86 -16.37 10.41
N ALA A 226 12.86 -15.53 10.62
CA ALA A 226 13.63 -15.48 11.87
C ALA A 226 12.77 -15.14 13.10
N LYS A 227 11.67 -14.41 12.91
CA LYS A 227 10.70 -14.05 13.95
C LYS A 227 9.47 -14.98 13.99
N ASN A 228 9.51 -16.11 13.28
CA ASN A 228 8.41 -17.09 13.18
C ASN A 228 7.07 -16.48 12.74
N LYS A 229 7.12 -15.48 11.84
CA LYS A 229 5.94 -14.84 11.24
C LYS A 229 5.48 -15.63 10.01
N HIS A 230 4.18 -15.58 9.71
CA HIS A 230 3.60 -16.22 8.53
C HIS A 230 3.98 -15.45 7.26
N VAL A 231 4.78 -16.06 6.40
CA VAL A 231 5.21 -15.47 5.13
C VAL A 231 5.14 -16.48 3.99
N GLU A 232 4.63 -16.03 2.85
CA GLU A 232 4.67 -16.70 1.56
C GLU A 232 5.36 -15.80 0.54
N SER A 233 6.13 -16.40 -0.38
CA SER A 233 6.94 -15.66 -1.35
C SER A 233 6.77 -16.23 -2.76
N TRP A 234 6.44 -15.36 -3.71
CA TRP A 234 6.33 -15.65 -5.15
C TRP A 234 7.42 -14.88 -5.90
N TYR A 235 8.51 -15.58 -6.19
CA TYR A 235 9.63 -15.04 -6.95
C TYR A 235 9.53 -15.40 -8.43
N PHE A 236 9.79 -14.42 -9.28
CA PHE A 236 9.72 -14.57 -10.73
C PHE A 236 11.08 -14.23 -11.36
N PRO A 237 11.94 -15.23 -11.62
CA PRO A 237 13.33 -15.04 -12.07
C PRO A 237 13.50 -14.23 -13.37
N GLN A 238 12.47 -14.20 -14.20
CA GLN A 238 12.47 -13.57 -15.52
C GLN A 238 11.89 -12.16 -15.54
N PHE A 239 11.13 -11.74 -14.50
CA PHE A 239 10.40 -10.48 -14.52
C PHE A 239 11.15 -9.34 -13.85
N THR A 240 10.89 -8.14 -14.34
CA THR A 240 11.40 -6.87 -13.81
C THR A 240 10.35 -6.26 -12.86
N HIS A 241 10.49 -4.96 -12.55
CA HIS A 241 9.51 -4.20 -11.78
C HIS A 241 8.08 -4.25 -12.35
N TYR A 242 7.96 -4.44 -13.67
CA TYR A 242 6.68 -4.47 -14.36
C TYR A 242 6.48 -5.82 -15.04
N PHE A 243 5.45 -6.54 -14.62
CA PHE A 243 5.13 -7.85 -15.17
C PHE A 243 4.38 -7.68 -16.50
N PRO A 244 4.58 -8.60 -17.47
CA PRO A 244 3.81 -8.60 -18.72
C PRO A 244 2.30 -8.60 -18.44
N PRO A 245 1.45 -7.94 -19.24
CA PRO A 245 0.03 -7.75 -18.92
C PRO A 245 -0.76 -9.05 -18.64
N ALA A 246 -0.51 -10.11 -19.41
CA ALA A 246 -1.17 -11.40 -19.21
C ALA A 246 -0.78 -12.04 -17.87
N VAL A 247 0.52 -12.03 -17.56
CA VAL A 247 1.07 -12.53 -16.28
C VAL A 247 0.56 -11.68 -15.12
N ASN A 248 0.56 -10.35 -15.27
CA ASN A 248 0.07 -9.44 -14.24
C ASN A 248 -1.40 -9.74 -13.88
N ARG A 249 -2.24 -10.04 -14.88
CA ARG A 249 -3.64 -10.43 -14.65
C ARG A 249 -3.74 -11.71 -13.84
N GLN A 250 -3.00 -12.75 -14.23
CA GLN A 250 -2.99 -14.02 -13.50
C GLN A 250 -2.53 -13.83 -12.05
N VAL A 251 -1.43 -13.09 -11.83
CA VAL A 251 -0.92 -12.83 -10.48
C VAL A 251 -1.91 -12.01 -9.65
N VAL A 252 -2.68 -11.10 -10.26
CA VAL A 252 -3.78 -10.39 -9.57
C VAL A 252 -4.90 -11.34 -9.17
N ASP A 253 -5.29 -12.26 -10.06
CA ASP A 253 -6.30 -13.28 -9.74
C ASP A 253 -5.79 -14.15 -8.56
N ASP A 254 -4.56 -14.67 -8.66
CA ASP A 254 -3.97 -15.54 -7.63
C ASP A 254 -3.81 -14.82 -6.28
N LEU A 255 -3.26 -13.60 -6.26
CA LEU A 255 -3.03 -12.87 -5.01
C LEU A 255 -4.35 -12.51 -4.32
N THR A 256 -5.41 -12.25 -5.09
CA THR A 256 -6.71 -11.91 -4.52
C THR A 256 -7.44 -13.13 -3.97
N GLN A 257 -7.26 -14.31 -4.56
CA GLN A 257 -7.71 -15.56 -3.94
C GLN A 257 -6.91 -15.85 -2.66
N TRP A 258 -5.59 -15.67 -2.68
CA TRP A 258 -4.75 -15.80 -1.48
C TRP A 258 -5.20 -14.88 -0.34
N MET A 259 -5.55 -13.62 -0.65
CA MET A 259 -6.07 -12.67 0.32
C MET A 259 -7.36 -13.18 0.97
N LYS A 260 -8.36 -13.57 0.16
CA LYS A 260 -9.67 -14.03 0.67
C LYS A 260 -9.55 -15.23 1.61
N GLN A 261 -8.63 -16.15 1.32
CA GLN A 261 -8.35 -17.30 2.19
C GLN A 261 -7.81 -16.92 3.57
N GLN A 262 -7.30 -15.70 3.77
CA GLN A 262 -6.86 -15.23 5.10
C GLN A 262 -8.01 -14.66 5.91
N ALA A 263 -9.05 -14.12 5.28
CA ALA A 263 -10.24 -13.60 5.96
C ALA A 263 -11.22 -14.70 6.41
N GLU A 264 -11.04 -15.93 5.91
CA GLU A 264 -11.86 -17.11 6.24
C GLU A 264 -11.37 -17.86 7.50
N LYS A 265 -10.25 -17.46 8.10
CA LYS A 265 -9.62 -18.11 9.26
C LYS A 265 -9.92 -17.37 10.56
#